data_AF-A0A946QHG9-F1
#
_entry.id   AF-A0A946QHG9-F1
#
_cell.length_a   1.000
_cell.length_b   1.000
_cell.length_c   1.000
_cell.angle_alpha   90.00
_cell.angle_beta   90.00
_cell.angle_gamma   90.00
#
_symmetry.space_group_name_H-M   'P 1'
#
loop_
_entity.id
_entity.type
_entity.pdbx_description
1 polymer ?
#
loop_
_entity_poly.entity_id
_entity_poly.type
_entity_poly.pdbx_seq_one_letter_code
_entity_poly.pdbx_strand_id
1 'polypeptide(L)'
;MKKRNIFQNQSQEILAVFEMAGNRSKVMCVPMDYAKKDHVVMFCNGNGKIIRKPFSVKNAPEGKNFLLDQVSKSCRRHGIKPEYVFYGGEDCGSYADNFTCDLKVISTLRLT
;
A
#
# COMPACT_ATOMS: atom_id res chain seq x y z
N MET A 1 -8.11 8.60 25.03
CA MET A 1 -8.23 8.59 23.56
C MET A 1 -7.25 9.61 22.99
N LYS A 2 -6.18 9.21 22.29
CA LYS A 2 -5.22 10.17 21.69
C LYS A 2 -5.98 11.01 20.64
N LYS A 3 -5.93 12.34 20.77
CA LYS A 3 -6.56 13.28 19.81
C LYS A 3 -5.98 13.03 18.42
N ARG A 4 -6.81 12.64 17.45
CA ARG A 4 -6.46 12.66 16.03
C ARG A 4 -6.19 14.12 15.67
N ASN A 5 -4.97 14.41 15.22
CA ASN A 5 -4.53 15.78 14.92
C ASN A 5 -5.26 16.31 13.66
N ILE A 6 -5.50 17.62 13.62
CA ILE A 6 -6.18 18.42 12.58
C ILE A 6 -5.36 18.59 11.28
N PHE A 7 -4.23 17.90 11.12
CA PHE A 7 -3.42 18.00 9.91
C PHE A 7 -4.13 17.33 8.72
N GLN A 8 -4.77 18.17 7.89
CA GLN A 8 -5.55 17.75 6.72
C GLN A 8 -4.73 17.00 5.66
N ASN A 9 -3.41 17.23 5.60
CA ASN A 9 -2.53 16.73 4.52
C ASN A 9 -1.68 15.52 4.91
N GLN A 10 -1.87 14.93 6.09
CA GLN A 10 -1.07 13.79 6.55
C GLN A 10 -1.95 12.69 7.12
N SER A 11 -1.89 11.51 6.48
CA SER A 11 -2.52 10.31 7.03
C SER A 11 -1.85 9.92 8.35
N GLN A 12 -2.59 10.07 9.45
CA GLN A 12 -2.13 9.69 10.80
C GLN A 12 -1.83 8.19 10.89
N GLU A 13 -2.49 7.37 10.07
CA GLU A 13 -2.25 5.93 10.00
C GLU A 13 -0.90 5.61 9.36
N ILE A 14 -0.53 6.34 8.30
CA ILE A 14 0.80 6.22 7.69
C ILE A 14 1.85 6.64 8.70
N LEU A 15 1.68 7.79 9.37
CA LEU A 15 2.62 8.25 10.40
C LEU A 15 2.83 7.20 11.50
N ALA A 16 1.75 6.59 12.00
CA ALA A 16 1.84 5.53 12.99
C ALA A 16 2.64 4.31 12.47
N VAL A 17 2.47 3.92 11.20
CA VAL A 17 3.29 2.84 10.59
C VAL A 17 4.77 3.20 10.56
N PHE A 18 5.11 4.43 10.18
CA PHE A 18 6.49 4.90 10.15
C PHE A 18 7.11 4.97 11.55
N GLU A 19 6.36 5.45 12.55
CA GLU A 19 6.78 5.47 13.96
C GLU A 19 7.00 4.06 14.49
N MET A 20 6.07 3.13 14.27
CA MET A 20 6.19 1.73 14.70
C MET A 20 7.37 1.02 14.06
N ALA A 21 7.68 1.32 12.80
CA ALA A 21 8.80 0.71 12.09
C ALA A 21 10.16 1.20 12.60
N GLY A 22 10.25 2.42 13.16
CA GLY A 22 11.48 3.06 13.64
C GLY A 22 12.54 3.33 12.55
N ASN A 23 12.37 2.79 11.35
CA ASN A 23 13.26 2.92 10.22
C ASN A 23 12.44 2.94 8.91
N ARG A 24 12.52 4.05 8.17
CA ARG A 24 11.79 4.25 6.91
C ARG A 24 12.09 3.18 5.86
N SER A 25 13.31 2.65 5.83
CA SER A 25 13.67 1.56 4.91
C SER A 25 12.98 0.24 5.22
N LYS A 26 12.39 0.10 6.42
CA LYS A 26 11.62 -1.04 6.89
C LYS A 26 10.11 -0.88 6.73
N VAL A 27 9.66 0.22 6.14
CA VAL A 27 8.27 0.43 5.70
C VAL A 27 8.19 0.08 4.22
N MET A 28 7.11 -0.59 3.80
CA MET A 28 6.81 -0.84 2.39
C MET A 28 5.49 -0.18 1.99
N CYS A 29 5.59 0.67 0.97
CA CYS A 29 4.46 1.27 0.29
C CYS A 29 4.17 0.45 -0.98
N VAL A 30 2.90 0.12 -1.16
CA VAL A 30 2.38 -0.59 -2.34
C VAL A 30 1.43 0.36 -3.07
N PRO A 31 1.95 1.30 -3.87
CA PRO A 31 1.11 2.14 -4.72
C PRO A 31 0.49 1.33 -5.86
N MET A 32 -0.78 1.59 -6.11
CA MET A 32 -1.62 0.90 -7.08
C MET A 32 -2.31 1.93 -7.97
N ASP A 33 -2.21 1.72 -9.27
CA ASP A 33 -3.02 2.39 -10.28
C ASP A 33 -4.18 1.46 -10.65
N TYR A 34 -5.40 1.88 -10.33
CA TYR A 34 -6.59 1.04 -10.48
C TYR A 34 -7.11 1.06 -11.92
N ALA A 35 -7.49 -0.11 -12.43
CA ALA A 35 -8.08 -0.23 -13.76
C ALA A 35 -9.13 -1.35 -13.77
N LYS A 36 -10.01 -1.32 -14.78
CA LYS A 36 -11.11 -2.29 -14.90
C LYS A 36 -10.65 -3.74 -15.05
N LYS A 37 -9.49 -3.96 -15.67
CA LYS A 37 -8.98 -5.30 -16.01
C LYS A 37 -7.77 -5.70 -15.17
N ASP A 38 -6.70 -4.92 -15.25
CA ASP A 38 -5.43 -5.21 -14.58
C ASP A 38 -4.93 -3.92 -13.92
N HIS A 39 -4.82 -3.92 -12.60
CA HIS A 39 -4.15 -2.86 -11.84
C HIS A 39 -2.65 -2.87 -12.13
N VAL A 40 -2.01 -1.70 -12.12
CA VAL A 40 -0.56 -1.61 -12.10
C VAL A 40 -0.09 -1.37 -10.68
N VAL A 41 0.78 -2.24 -10.18
CA VAL A 41 1.29 -2.17 -8.80
C VAL A 41 2.79 -2.11 -8.80
N MET A 42 3.39 -1.30 -7.93
CA MET A 42 4.83 -1.36 -7.65
C MET A 42 5.08 -1.42 -6.14
N PHE A 43 6.29 -1.82 -5.73
CA PHE A 43 6.69 -1.77 -4.32
C PHE A 43 7.83 -0.79 -4.15
N CYS A 44 7.71 0.11 -3.18
CA CYS A 44 8.79 0.99 -2.74
C CYS A 44 8.90 0.98 -1.22
N ASN A 45 10.08 1.34 -0.68
CA ASN A 45 10.22 1.53 0.75
C ASN A 45 9.82 2.95 1.18
N GLY A 46 9.83 3.23 2.48
CA GLY A 46 9.51 4.55 3.02
C GLY A 46 10.49 5.69 2.66
N ASN A 47 11.57 5.41 1.92
CA ASN A 47 12.47 6.41 1.34
C ASN A 47 12.23 6.60 -0.18
N GLY A 48 11.24 5.93 -0.76
CA GLY A 48 10.97 5.96 -2.20
C GLY A 48 11.85 5.01 -3.03
N LYS A 49 12.72 4.20 -2.39
CA LYS A 49 13.53 3.21 -3.12
C LYS A 49 12.64 2.08 -3.63
N ILE A 50 12.72 1.80 -4.93
CA ILE A 50 11.99 0.70 -5.57
C ILE A 50 12.48 -0.65 -5.01
N ILE A 51 11.56 -1.42 -4.43
CA ILE A 51 11.72 -2.80 -3.94
C ILE A 51 11.40 -3.78 -5.09
N ARG A 52 10.37 -3.45 -5.88
CA ARG A 52 9.92 -4.22 -7.04
C ARG A 52 9.38 -3.25 -8.09
N LYS A 53 9.87 -3.41 -9.33
CA LYS A 53 9.38 -2.66 -10.50
C LYS A 53 7.88 -2.89 -10.72
N PRO A 54 7.18 -1.97 -11.41
CA PRO A 54 5.77 -2.13 -11.72
C PRO A 54 5.42 -3.48 -12.35
N PHE A 55 4.27 -4.05 -11.98
CA PHE A 55 3.73 -5.30 -12.52
C PHE A 55 2.20 -5.28 -12.49
N SER A 56 1.59 -6.05 -13.38
CA SER A 56 0.14 -6.14 -13.51
C SER A 56 -0.48 -7.11 -12.49
N VAL A 57 -1.63 -6.73 -11.95
CA VAL A 57 -2.45 -7.54 -11.04
C VAL A 57 -3.89 -7.53 -11.52
N LYS A 58 -4.50 -8.71 -11.71
CA LYS A 58 -5.89 -8.81 -12.17
C LYS A 58 -6.84 -8.12 -11.19
N ASN A 59 -7.84 -7.41 -11.71
CA ASN A 59 -8.97 -6.87 -10.97
C ASN A 59 -9.98 -7.96 -10.61
N ALA A 60 -9.53 -8.93 -9.81
CA ALA A 60 -10.28 -10.11 -9.40
C ALA A 60 -9.74 -10.65 -8.06
N PRO A 61 -10.50 -11.47 -7.32
CA PRO A 61 -10.05 -12.06 -6.06
C PRO A 61 -8.72 -12.82 -6.16
N GLU A 62 -8.47 -13.50 -7.28
CA GLU A 62 -7.20 -14.21 -7.52
C GLU A 62 -6.03 -13.23 -7.65
N GLY A 63 -6.27 -12.05 -8.24
CA GLY A 63 -5.30 -10.98 -8.33
C GLY A 63 -4.97 -10.42 -6.94
N LYS A 64 -5.97 -10.24 -6.07
CA LYS A 64 -5.76 -9.84 -4.66
C LYS A 64 -4.87 -10.84 -3.93
N ASN A 65 -5.18 -12.13 -4.03
CA ASN A 65 -4.37 -13.20 -3.42
C ASN A 65 -2.94 -13.23 -3.97
N PHE A 66 -2.79 -13.04 -5.28
CA PHE A 66 -1.48 -12.92 -5.92
C PHE A 66 -0.69 -11.73 -5.35
N LEU A 67 -1.30 -10.55 -5.23
CA LEU A 67 -0.64 -9.37 -4.65
C LEU A 67 -0.17 -9.63 -3.22
N LEU A 68 -1.02 -10.20 -2.36
CA LEU A 68 -0.68 -10.54 -0.97
C LEU A 68 0.52 -11.51 -0.88
N ASP A 69 0.57 -12.52 -1.75
CA ASP A 69 1.71 -13.43 -1.85
C ASP A 69 2.99 -12.69 -2.27
N GLN A 70 2.92 -11.79 -3.26
CA GLN A 70 4.07 -10.99 -3.68
C GLN A 70 4.58 -10.05 -2.58
N VAL A 71 3.67 -9.47 -1.80
CA VAL A 71 4.00 -8.65 -0.62
C VAL A 71 4.70 -9.50 0.43
N SER A 72 4.14 -10.67 0.80
CA SER A 72 4.72 -11.59 1.77
C SER A 72 6.14 -12.02 1.39
N LYS A 73 6.36 -12.39 0.12
CA LYS A 73 7.68 -12.73 -0.43
C LYS A 73 8.66 -11.55 -0.33
N SER A 74 8.19 -10.35 -0.63
CA SER A 74 9.02 -9.13 -0.55
C SER A 74 9.36 -8.76 0.89
N CYS A 75 8.41 -8.90 1.82
CA CYS A 75 8.62 -8.73 3.25
C CYS A 75 9.75 -9.62 3.77
N ARG A 76 9.69 -10.93 3.48
CA ARG A 76 10.71 -11.90 3.88
C ARG A 76 12.09 -11.55 3.32
N ARG A 77 12.16 -11.21 2.03
CA ARG A 77 13.41 -10.89 1.34
C ARG A 77 14.09 -9.62 1.89
N HIS A 78 13.31 -8.62 2.29
CA HIS A 78 13.83 -7.31 2.73
C HIS A 78 13.83 -7.15 4.26
N GLY A 79 13.40 -8.19 4.99
CA GLY A 79 13.23 -8.15 6.44
C GLY A 79 12.30 -7.02 6.88
N ILE A 80 11.17 -6.87 6.18
CA ILE A 80 10.10 -5.92 6.47
C ILE A 80 8.97 -6.71 7.16
N LYS A 81 8.44 -6.20 8.27
CA LYS A 81 7.30 -6.83 8.93
C LYS A 81 6.01 -6.52 8.16
N PRO A 82 5.07 -7.48 8.03
CA PRO A 82 3.80 -7.25 7.35
C PRO A 82 2.99 -6.07 7.90
N GLU A 83 3.09 -5.79 9.21
CA GLU A 83 2.44 -4.64 9.87
C GLU A 83 3.00 -3.28 9.43
N TYR A 84 4.16 -3.25 8.77
CA TYR A 84 4.78 -2.04 8.21
C TYR A 84 4.51 -1.87 6.71
N VAL A 85 3.55 -2.63 6.18
CA VAL A 85 3.08 -2.52 4.79
C VAL A 85 1.79 -1.72 4.74
N PHE A 86 1.70 -0.79 3.81
CA PHE A 86 0.45 -0.11 3.49
C PHE A 86 0.24 -0.04 1.98
N TYR A 87 -1.04 -0.04 1.58
CA TYR A 87 -1.46 0.03 0.20
C TYR A 87 -1.99 1.44 -0.09
N GLY A 88 -1.48 2.06 -1.15
CA GLY A 88 -1.86 3.40 -1.56
C GLY A 88 -2.41 3.39 -2.97
N GLY A 89 -3.32 4.30 -3.27
CA GLY A 89 -3.88 4.53 -4.59
C GLY A 89 -4.79 5.75 -4.55
N GLU A 90 -5.14 6.27 -5.73
CA GLU A 90 -6.16 7.30 -5.87
C GLU A 90 -7.56 6.72 -5.58
N ASP A 91 -8.57 7.59 -5.59
CA ASP A 91 -9.97 7.18 -5.39
C ASP A 91 -10.35 6.11 -6.43
N CYS A 92 -10.67 4.90 -5.96
CA CYS A 92 -11.05 3.80 -6.82
C CYS A 92 -12.54 3.88 -7.16
N GLY A 93 -12.89 3.64 -8.43
CA GLY A 93 -14.30 3.43 -8.80
C GLY A 93 -14.81 2.07 -8.31
N SER A 94 -16.12 1.90 -8.22
CA SER A 94 -16.78 0.66 -7.73
C SER A 94 -16.38 -0.61 -8.49
N TYR A 95 -15.79 -0.48 -9.67
CA TYR A 95 -15.24 -1.60 -10.43
C TYR A 95 -14.08 -2.32 -9.73
N ALA A 96 -13.44 -1.71 -8.74
CA ALA A 96 -12.31 -2.28 -8.01
C ALA A 96 -12.68 -2.77 -6.59
N ASP A 97 -13.96 -2.70 -6.20
CA ASP A 97 -14.41 -3.08 -4.85
C ASP A 97 -14.10 -4.56 -4.54
N ASN A 98 -14.24 -5.43 -5.54
CA ASN A 98 -13.88 -6.85 -5.44
C ASN A 98 -12.39 -7.09 -5.09
N PHE A 99 -11.52 -6.12 -5.39
CA PHE A 99 -10.09 -6.17 -5.17
C PHE A 99 -9.68 -5.44 -3.87
N THR A 100 -10.29 -4.29 -3.58
CA THR A 100 -9.95 -3.45 -2.43
C THR A 100 -10.61 -3.89 -1.14
N CYS A 101 -11.75 -4.60 -1.19
CA CYS A 101 -12.35 -5.22 -0.02
C CYS A 101 -11.30 -6.07 0.73
N ASP A 102 -11.15 -5.81 2.03
CA ASP A 102 -10.19 -6.43 2.96
C ASP A 102 -8.72 -6.00 2.85
N LEU A 103 -8.34 -5.17 1.87
CA LEU A 103 -7.03 -4.53 1.86
C LEU A 103 -7.05 -3.33 2.82
N LYS A 104 -6.00 -3.17 3.62
CA LYS A 104 -5.78 -1.93 4.39
C LYS A 104 -5.31 -0.82 3.44
N VAL A 105 -6.22 -0.39 2.57
CA VAL A 105 -6.02 0.72 1.64
C VAL A 105 -6.11 2.01 2.43
N ILE A 106 -5.03 2.78 2.42
CA ILE A 106 -5.06 4.14 2.94
C ILE A 106 -5.29 5.04 1.72
N SER A 107 -6.55 5.29 1.40
CA SER A 107 -6.92 6.27 0.37
C SER A 107 -6.61 7.65 0.90
N THR A 108 -5.53 8.28 0.42
CA THR A 108 -5.29 9.72 0.23
C THR A 108 -3.80 9.92 -0.03
N LEU A 109 -3.42 9.97 -1.31
CA LEU A 109 -2.23 10.69 -1.76
C LEU A 109 -2.69 11.68 -2.84
N ARG A 110 -3.30 12.80 -2.41
CA ARG A 110 -3.33 13.98 -3.27
C ARG A 110 -1.91 14.51 -3.32
N LEU A 111 -1.17 14.13 -4.35
CA LEU A 111 0.05 14.82 -4.75
C LEU A 111 -0.38 16.13 -5.41
N THR A 112 -0.66 17.15 -4.59
CA THR A 112 -0.78 18.55 -5.03
C THR A 112 0.21 19.39 -4.26
#